data_AF-A0A3B0YPW8-F1
#
_entry.id   AF-A0A3B0YPW8-F1
#
_cell.length_a   1.000
_cell.length_b   1.000
_cell.length_c   1.000
_cell.angle_alpha   90.00
_cell.angle_beta   90.00
_cell.angle_gamma   90.00
#
_symmetry.space_group_name_H-M   'P 1'
#
loop_
_entity.id
_entity.type
_entity.pdbx_description
1 polymer ?
#
loop_
_entity_poly.entity_id
_entity_poly.type
_entity_poly.pdbx_seq_one_letter_code
_entity_poly.pdbx_strand_id
1 'polypeptide(L)'
;MSCPVDELNIESVPAAAPRDKKFGLALINLYRPKVYGFLVLLVYISVLLVIYLGWTSRVAQPLTAESGIGYTLGIVGGSMMLLLLFYPLRKHWRVMRRLGPIKYWFRTHMIFGVLGPLLVLFHSGFQLGSLNSRVALFSTLLVASSGLVGRYIYTKIHHGLYGSKATLDELVSHSELLEKSLTSMLSAQAGCTTVMPQIEAFQQQAMKRSAGFFISLLRLVYLGTRTWFLYLSLWLRMPRSLPFQTRRLVIQHLGAHLESIRRVAEFQFYERLFSLWHVLHLPLFLMLIFSGIVHVIAVHMY
;
A
#
# COMPACT_ATOMS: atom_id res chain seq x y z
N MET A 1 13.16 -28.69 51.70
CA MET A 1 13.47 -29.56 50.54
C MET A 1 13.43 -28.69 49.30
N SER A 2 14.61 -28.27 48.85
CA SER A 2 14.82 -27.39 47.72
C SER A 2 14.82 -28.23 46.44
N CYS A 3 13.96 -27.91 45.47
CA CYS A 3 13.99 -28.50 44.13
C CYS A 3 15.10 -27.80 43.31
N PRO A 4 15.96 -28.53 42.60
CA PRO A 4 17.09 -27.95 41.90
C PRO A 4 16.63 -27.23 40.62
N VAL A 5 17.32 -26.13 40.32
CA VAL A 5 17.23 -25.39 39.06
C VAL A 5 18.04 -26.19 38.03
N ASP A 6 17.39 -27.09 37.32
CA ASP A 6 17.97 -27.69 36.12
C ASP A 6 18.01 -26.65 35.01
N GLU A 7 19.21 -26.47 34.45
CA GLU A 7 19.49 -25.70 33.24
C GLU A 7 18.54 -26.13 32.11
N LEU A 8 17.55 -25.28 31.82
CA LEU A 8 16.75 -25.37 30.61
C LEU A 8 17.65 -25.06 29.41
N ASN A 9 18.26 -26.13 28.91
CA ASN A 9 19.08 -26.17 27.71
C ASN A 9 18.30 -25.57 26.52
N ILE A 10 18.79 -24.42 26.04
CA ILE A 10 18.24 -23.62 24.92
C ILE A 10 18.34 -24.40 23.58
N GLU A 11 19.00 -25.56 23.56
CA GLU A 11 19.18 -26.41 22.38
C GLU A 11 18.02 -27.38 22.09
N SER A 12 17.00 -27.47 22.95
CA SER A 12 15.90 -28.46 22.79
C SER A 12 14.75 -28.05 21.85
N VAL A 13 14.84 -26.88 21.20
CA VAL A 13 13.99 -26.59 20.04
C VAL A 13 14.54 -27.39 18.87
N PRO A 14 13.79 -28.32 18.23
CA PRO A 14 14.29 -29.05 17.07
C PRO A 14 14.84 -28.03 16.08
N ALA A 15 16.15 -28.11 15.81
CA ALA A 15 16.84 -27.17 14.96
C ALA A 15 16.29 -27.36 13.53
N ALA A 16 15.26 -26.60 13.18
CA ALA A 16 14.81 -26.46 11.81
C ALA A 16 16.04 -26.17 10.94
N ALA A 17 16.16 -26.86 9.80
CA ALA A 17 17.34 -26.79 8.96
C ALA A 17 17.72 -25.32 8.70
N PRO A 18 19.00 -24.97 8.56
CA PRO A 18 19.43 -23.57 8.39
C PRO A 18 18.76 -22.85 7.20
N ARG A 19 18.27 -23.61 6.21
CA ARG A 19 17.44 -23.12 5.10
C ARG A 19 16.03 -22.70 5.55
N ASP A 20 15.39 -23.47 6.42
CA ASP A 20 14.04 -23.22 6.94
C ASP A 20 14.02 -22.06 7.92
N LYS A 21 15.06 -21.91 8.75
CA LYS A 21 15.23 -20.72 9.61
C LYS A 21 15.40 -19.43 8.79
N LYS A 22 16.23 -19.44 7.75
CA LYS A 22 16.40 -18.28 6.84
C LYS A 22 15.10 -17.95 6.10
N PHE A 23 14.36 -18.97 5.67
CA PHE A 23 13.08 -18.80 4.99
C PHE A 23 12.00 -18.23 5.92
N GLY A 24 11.88 -18.75 7.15
CA GLY A 24 10.97 -18.21 8.17
C GLY A 24 11.27 -16.75 8.52
N LEU A 25 12.55 -16.39 8.69
CA LEU A 25 12.96 -14.99 8.91
C LEU A 25 12.64 -14.07 7.72
N ALA A 26 12.78 -14.58 6.48
CA ALA A 26 12.40 -13.85 5.28
C ALA A 26 10.89 -13.60 5.21
N LEU A 27 10.07 -14.62 5.54
CA LEU A 27 8.62 -14.49 5.64
C LEU A 27 8.21 -13.47 6.71
N ILE A 28 8.75 -13.55 7.92
CA ILE A 28 8.42 -12.60 8.99
C ILE A 28 8.74 -11.17 8.55
N ASN A 29 9.88 -10.95 7.90
CA ASN A 29 10.25 -9.64 7.36
C ASN A 29 9.36 -9.20 6.18
N LEU A 30 8.76 -10.13 5.43
CA LEU A 30 7.82 -9.82 4.35
C LEU A 30 6.50 -9.27 4.90
N TYR A 31 5.99 -9.87 5.98
CA TYR A 31 4.73 -9.50 6.62
C TYR A 31 4.90 -8.43 7.72
N ARG A 32 6.13 -8.12 8.13
CA ARG A 32 6.43 -7.01 9.05
C ARG A 32 5.99 -5.67 8.42
N PRO A 33 5.33 -4.77 9.16
CA PRO A 33 5.03 -3.43 8.68
C PRO A 33 6.34 -2.71 8.33
N LYS A 34 6.57 -2.48 7.03
CA LYS A 34 7.83 -1.93 6.54
C LYS A 34 7.90 -0.42 6.81
N VAL A 35 9.09 0.04 7.22
CA VAL A 35 9.46 1.46 7.41
C VAL A 35 9.18 2.31 6.16
N TYR A 36 9.15 1.71 4.97
CA TYR A 36 8.76 2.38 3.73
C TYR A 36 7.36 3.02 3.78
N GLY A 37 6.44 2.51 4.61
CA GLY A 37 5.13 3.14 4.82
C GLY A 37 5.25 4.53 5.46
N PHE A 38 6.20 4.70 6.40
CA PHE A 38 6.46 5.98 7.06
C PHE A 38 7.05 7.01 6.10
N LEU A 39 8.03 6.62 5.28
CA LEU A 39 8.59 7.51 4.25
C LEU A 39 7.52 7.95 3.23
N VAL A 40 6.65 7.03 2.80
CA VAL A 40 5.56 7.35 1.88
C VAL A 40 4.55 8.30 2.53
N LEU A 41 4.23 8.09 3.81
CA LEU A 41 3.37 9.00 4.57
C LEU A 41 3.98 10.39 4.67
N LEU A 42 5.28 10.50 4.99
CA LEU A 42 5.99 11.78 5.03
C LEU A 42 5.93 12.51 3.69
N VAL A 43 6.09 11.79 2.57
CA VAL A 43 5.96 12.39 1.23
C VAL A 43 4.54 12.93 0.99
N TYR A 44 3.50 12.20 1.39
CA TYR A 44 2.12 12.71 1.26
C TYR A 44 1.87 13.93 2.14
N ILE A 45 2.37 13.91 3.38
CA ILE A 45 2.29 15.06 4.29
C ILE A 45 3.02 16.26 3.70
N SER A 46 4.22 16.06 3.13
CA SER A 46 4.97 17.16 2.50
C SER A 46 4.24 17.73 1.28
N VAL A 47 3.61 16.90 0.45
CA VAL A 47 2.82 17.37 -0.70
C VAL A 47 1.62 18.18 -0.22
N LEU A 48 0.88 17.69 0.79
CA LEU A 48 -0.24 18.42 1.38
C LEU A 48 0.19 19.74 2.02
N LEU A 49 1.35 19.75 2.69
CA LEU A 49 1.93 20.96 3.26
C LEU A 49 2.28 21.98 2.17
N VAL A 50 2.90 21.54 1.06
CA VAL A 50 3.21 22.41 -0.08
C VAL A 50 1.93 22.99 -0.68
N ILE A 51 0.89 22.18 -0.87
CA ILE A 51 -0.42 22.65 -1.34
C ILE A 51 -1.01 23.68 -0.37
N TYR A 52 -0.96 23.40 0.94
CA TYR A 52 -1.48 24.29 1.98
C TYR A 52 -0.74 25.63 2.00
N LEU A 53 0.60 25.62 1.98
CA LEU A 53 1.42 26.83 1.93
C LEU A 53 1.15 27.64 0.67
N GLY A 54 1.10 26.98 -0.49
CA GLY A 54 0.74 27.62 -1.76
C GLY A 54 -0.64 28.27 -1.71
N TRP A 55 -1.63 27.58 -1.14
CA TRP A 55 -2.98 28.11 -0.96
C TRP A 55 -3.01 29.33 -0.04
N THR A 56 -2.28 29.32 1.07
CA THR A 56 -2.22 30.46 2.00
C THR A 56 -1.49 31.66 1.42
N SER A 57 -0.43 31.43 0.63
CA SER A 57 0.37 32.49 0.01
C SER A 57 -0.25 33.06 -1.27
N ARG A 58 -1.36 32.48 -1.78
CA ARG A 58 -1.96 32.85 -3.07
C ARG A 58 -2.33 34.33 -3.21
N VAL A 59 -2.67 34.99 -2.10
CA VAL A 59 -3.02 36.42 -2.07
C VAL A 59 -1.78 37.30 -2.07
N ALA A 60 -0.72 36.88 -1.36
CA ALA A 60 0.52 37.65 -1.23
C ALA A 60 1.43 37.50 -2.46
N GLN A 61 1.37 36.37 -3.17
CA GLN A 61 2.14 36.10 -4.38
C GLN A 61 1.22 35.49 -5.45
N PRO A 62 0.43 36.31 -6.16
CA PRO A 62 -0.47 35.81 -7.18
C PRO A 62 0.34 35.25 -8.35
N LEU A 63 0.28 33.94 -8.54
CA LEU A 63 0.80 33.26 -9.73
C LEU A 63 -0.22 33.41 -10.85
N THR A 64 0.21 33.95 -11.98
CA THR A 64 -0.63 34.07 -13.18
C THR A 64 -0.31 32.92 -14.14
N ALA A 65 -1.35 32.29 -14.67
CA ALA A 65 -1.21 31.18 -15.62
C ALA A 65 -0.66 31.64 -16.99
N GLU A 66 -0.83 32.92 -17.30
CA GLU A 66 -0.59 33.51 -18.63
C GLU A 66 0.87 33.93 -18.85
N SER A 67 1.65 34.14 -17.78
CA SER A 67 3.03 34.61 -17.92
C SER A 67 3.93 34.20 -16.75
N GLY A 68 5.23 34.37 -16.92
CA GLY A 68 6.23 34.16 -15.87
C GLY A 68 6.26 32.75 -15.31
N ILE A 69 6.37 32.64 -13.98
CA ILE A 69 6.54 31.36 -13.28
C ILE A 69 5.31 30.46 -13.44
N GLY A 70 4.10 31.01 -13.32
CA GLY A 70 2.88 30.21 -13.46
C GLY A 70 2.77 29.55 -14.83
N TYR A 71 3.10 30.26 -15.92
CA TYR A 71 3.16 29.70 -17.26
C TYR A 71 4.17 28.56 -17.39
N THR A 72 5.40 28.75 -16.88
CA THR A 72 6.44 27.69 -16.91
C THR A 72 6.01 26.43 -16.13
N LEU A 73 5.33 26.59 -15.00
CA LEU A 73 4.78 25.47 -14.22
C LEU A 73 3.71 24.72 -15.03
N GLY A 74 2.93 25.43 -15.84
CA GLY A 74 1.96 24.84 -16.77
C GLY A 74 2.62 23.97 -17.84
N ILE A 75 3.68 24.48 -18.48
CA ILE A 75 4.46 23.71 -19.48
C ILE A 75 5.08 22.47 -18.85
N VAL A 76 5.77 22.62 -17.71
CA VAL A 76 6.45 21.51 -17.05
C VAL A 76 5.43 20.49 -16.53
N GLY A 77 4.37 20.95 -15.86
CA GLY A 77 3.28 20.10 -15.37
C GLY A 77 2.57 19.35 -16.50
N GLY A 78 2.16 20.06 -17.56
CA GLY A 78 1.56 19.46 -18.76
C GLY A 78 2.48 18.46 -19.45
N SER A 79 3.77 18.75 -19.54
CA SER A 79 4.77 17.82 -20.09
C SER A 79 4.88 16.55 -19.24
N MET A 80 4.92 16.66 -17.91
CA MET A 80 4.90 15.51 -17.00
C MET A 80 3.63 14.68 -17.19
N MET A 81 2.47 15.33 -17.34
CA MET A 81 1.19 14.68 -17.58
C MET A 81 1.16 13.92 -18.92
N LEU A 82 1.73 14.50 -19.99
CA LEU A 82 1.93 13.81 -21.27
C LEU A 82 2.87 12.61 -21.14
N LEU A 83 3.95 12.74 -20.36
CA LEU A 83 4.89 11.64 -20.13
C LEU A 83 4.24 10.43 -19.42
N LEU A 84 3.10 10.61 -18.72
CA LEU A 84 2.33 9.50 -18.14
C LEU A 84 1.84 8.51 -19.19
N LEU A 85 1.59 8.95 -20.43
CA LEU A 85 1.11 8.15 -21.56
C LEU A 85 2.12 7.07 -21.98
N PHE A 86 3.40 7.27 -21.69
CA PHE A 86 4.43 6.30 -22.08
C PHE A 86 4.33 4.99 -21.30
N TYR A 87 3.78 5.00 -20.09
CA TYR A 87 3.56 3.78 -19.32
C TYR A 87 2.57 2.81 -20.00
N PRO A 88 1.30 3.19 -20.29
CA PRO A 88 0.38 2.32 -21.01
C PRO A 88 0.90 2.02 -22.42
N LEU A 89 1.50 2.98 -23.11
CA LEU A 89 2.07 2.77 -24.44
C LEU A 89 3.15 1.68 -24.42
N ARG A 90 4.09 1.74 -23.46
CA ARG A 90 5.10 0.68 -23.26
C ARG A 90 4.47 -0.67 -22.94
N LYS A 91 3.36 -0.70 -22.19
CA LYS A 91 2.70 -1.95 -21.79
C LYS A 91 2.07 -2.66 -22.99
N HIS A 92 1.50 -1.91 -23.92
CA HIS A 92 0.76 -2.45 -25.07
C HIS A 92 1.60 -2.52 -26.36
N TRP A 93 2.61 -1.67 -26.53
CA TRP A 93 3.37 -1.58 -27.77
C TRP A 93 4.68 -2.39 -27.72
N ARG A 94 4.81 -3.37 -28.62
CA ARG A 94 5.90 -4.35 -28.61
C ARG A 94 7.29 -3.73 -28.82
N VAL A 95 7.39 -2.65 -29.61
CA VAL A 95 8.66 -1.97 -29.93
C VAL A 95 9.28 -1.34 -28.68
N MET A 96 8.46 -0.74 -27.81
CA MET A 96 8.91 -0.11 -26.57
C MET A 96 9.33 -1.10 -25.47
N ARG A 97 9.18 -2.41 -25.68
CA ARG A 97 9.64 -3.43 -24.72
C ARG A 97 11.16 -3.43 -24.54
N ARG A 98 11.91 -2.90 -25.52
CA ARG A 98 13.38 -2.75 -25.45
C ARG A 98 13.82 -1.59 -24.53
N LEU A 99 12.92 -0.65 -24.21
CA LEU A 99 13.22 0.54 -23.40
C LEU A 99 13.19 0.23 -21.89
N GLY A 100 13.87 -0.85 -21.48
CA GLY A 100 14.10 -1.19 -20.08
C GLY A 100 12.92 -1.79 -19.30
N PRO A 101 13.14 -2.15 -18.02
CA PRO A 101 12.17 -2.87 -17.19
C PRO A 101 10.91 -2.08 -16.85
N ILE A 102 9.74 -2.74 -16.79
CA ILE A 102 8.43 -2.10 -16.54
C ILE A 102 8.33 -1.40 -15.19
N LYS A 103 9.08 -1.88 -14.20
CA LYS A 103 9.15 -1.29 -12.85
C LYS A 103 9.54 0.20 -12.88
N TYR A 104 10.45 0.60 -13.77
CA TYR A 104 10.89 2.00 -13.85
C TYR A 104 9.82 2.89 -14.46
N TRP A 105 9.17 2.45 -15.54
CA TRP A 105 8.06 3.17 -16.15
C TRP A 105 6.89 3.35 -15.19
N PHE A 106 6.56 2.31 -14.42
CA PHE A 106 5.53 2.40 -13.39
C PHE A 106 5.93 3.37 -12.27
N ARG A 107 7.20 3.37 -11.84
CA ARG A 107 7.71 4.34 -10.86
C ARG A 107 7.62 5.77 -11.40
N THR A 108 8.04 6.02 -12.62
CA THR A 108 7.97 7.34 -13.26
C THR A 108 6.53 7.81 -13.38
N HIS A 109 5.62 6.91 -13.80
CA HIS A 109 4.19 7.21 -13.86
C HIS A 109 3.63 7.63 -12.50
N MET A 110 4.02 6.95 -11.42
CA MET A 110 3.60 7.32 -10.05
C MET A 110 4.17 8.67 -9.60
N ILE A 111 5.42 8.98 -9.93
CA ILE A 111 6.07 10.25 -9.56
C ILE A 111 5.41 11.41 -10.31
N PHE A 112 5.29 11.30 -11.63
CA PHE A 112 4.67 12.33 -12.45
C PHE A 112 3.16 12.45 -12.21
N GLY A 113 2.49 11.36 -11.81
CA GLY A 113 1.08 11.37 -11.43
C GLY A 113 0.79 12.13 -10.13
N VAL A 114 1.83 12.50 -9.36
CA VAL A 114 1.73 13.39 -8.20
C VAL A 114 2.29 14.78 -8.51
N LEU A 115 3.49 14.85 -9.11
CA LEU A 115 4.15 16.12 -9.42
C LEU A 115 3.43 16.91 -10.52
N GLY A 116 2.96 16.25 -11.58
CA GLY A 116 2.23 16.91 -12.67
C GLY A 116 0.99 17.66 -12.17
N PRO A 117 0.05 17.00 -11.47
CA PRO A 117 -1.11 17.64 -10.87
C PRO A 117 -0.76 18.74 -9.87
N LEU A 118 0.31 18.55 -9.08
CA LEU A 118 0.80 19.58 -8.17
C LEU A 118 1.21 20.84 -8.94
N LEU A 119 2.04 20.71 -9.98
CA LEU A 119 2.46 21.85 -10.81
C LEU A 119 1.28 22.51 -11.54
N VAL A 120 0.32 21.73 -12.03
CA VAL A 120 -0.91 22.25 -12.66
C VAL A 120 -1.74 23.07 -11.66
N LEU A 121 -1.80 22.65 -10.39
CA LEU A 121 -2.50 23.40 -9.34
C LEU A 121 -1.85 24.76 -9.04
N PHE A 122 -0.51 24.80 -9.03
CA PHE A 122 0.23 26.06 -8.88
C PHE A 122 0.17 26.92 -10.15
N HIS A 123 0.19 26.32 -11.34
CA HIS A 123 -0.02 27.00 -12.61
C HIS A 123 -1.35 27.75 -12.64
N SER A 124 -2.43 27.14 -12.12
CA SER A 124 -3.73 27.79 -12.04
C SER A 124 -3.80 28.88 -10.97
N GLY A 125 -2.74 29.10 -10.19
CA GLY A 125 -2.72 30.03 -9.07
C GLY A 125 -3.78 29.70 -8.01
N PHE A 126 -4.20 28.44 -7.92
CA PHE A 126 -5.35 27.99 -7.12
C PHE A 126 -6.69 28.64 -7.49
N GLN A 127 -6.81 29.18 -8.69
CA GLN A 127 -8.02 29.78 -9.23
C GLN A 127 -8.67 28.85 -10.25
N LEU A 128 -9.99 28.97 -10.37
CA LEU A 128 -10.80 28.12 -11.25
C LEU A 128 -10.80 28.60 -12.70
N GLY A 129 -10.57 29.89 -12.96
CA GLY A 129 -10.55 30.46 -14.31
C GLY A 129 -11.84 30.22 -15.11
N SER A 130 -11.69 30.09 -16.43
CA SER A 130 -12.76 29.81 -17.40
C SER A 130 -13.28 28.37 -17.29
N LEU A 131 -14.43 28.07 -17.90
CA LEU A 131 -15.01 26.72 -17.88
C LEU A 131 -14.02 25.65 -18.38
N ASN A 132 -13.28 25.97 -19.44
CA ASN A 132 -12.23 25.13 -20.00
C ASN A 132 -11.15 24.77 -18.95
N SER A 133 -10.61 25.78 -18.25
CA SER A 133 -9.62 25.58 -17.19
C SER A 133 -10.18 24.77 -16.02
N ARG A 134 -11.45 24.97 -15.64
CA ARG A 134 -12.10 24.17 -14.57
C ARG A 134 -12.17 22.70 -14.93
N VAL A 135 -12.61 22.39 -16.15
CA VAL A 135 -12.75 21.00 -16.61
C VAL A 135 -11.39 20.31 -16.62
N ALA A 136 -10.35 20.97 -17.14
CA ALA A 136 -8.99 20.42 -17.14
C ALA A 136 -8.42 20.22 -15.72
N LEU A 137 -8.62 21.18 -14.83
CA LEU A 137 -8.18 21.10 -13.44
C LEU A 137 -8.88 19.96 -12.69
N PHE A 138 -10.21 19.89 -12.74
CA PHE A 138 -10.97 18.84 -12.06
C PHE A 138 -10.65 17.45 -12.63
N SER A 139 -10.50 17.31 -13.96
CA SER A 139 -10.09 16.05 -14.58
C SER A 139 -8.71 15.61 -14.07
N THR A 140 -7.77 16.55 -13.99
CA THR A 140 -6.41 16.31 -13.46
C THR A 140 -6.47 15.82 -12.01
N LEU A 141 -7.21 16.50 -11.14
CA LEU A 141 -7.34 16.14 -9.73
C LEU A 141 -8.07 14.80 -9.54
N LEU A 142 -9.12 14.53 -10.31
CA LEU A 142 -9.87 13.27 -10.25
C LEU A 142 -9.00 12.08 -10.66
N VAL A 143 -8.25 12.19 -11.77
CA VAL A 143 -7.34 11.12 -12.22
C VAL A 143 -6.21 10.92 -11.21
N ALA A 144 -5.60 11.99 -10.71
CA ALA A 144 -4.51 11.90 -9.73
C ALA A 144 -4.98 11.22 -8.43
N SER A 145 -6.14 11.62 -7.92
CA SER A 145 -6.75 11.03 -6.72
C SER A 145 -7.11 9.57 -6.95
N SER A 146 -7.71 9.23 -8.09
CA SER A 146 -7.98 7.85 -8.49
C SER A 146 -6.70 7.02 -8.60
N GLY A 147 -5.61 7.58 -9.15
CA GLY A 147 -4.31 6.93 -9.25
C GLY A 147 -3.70 6.62 -7.87
N LEU A 148 -3.87 7.53 -6.90
CA LEU A 148 -3.46 7.32 -5.51
C LEU A 148 -4.19 6.14 -4.85
N VAL A 149 -5.51 6.05 -5.08
CA VAL A 149 -6.33 4.90 -4.65
C VAL A 149 -5.85 3.62 -5.32
N GLY A 150 -5.56 3.67 -6.62
CA GLY A 150 -4.98 2.55 -7.38
C GLY A 150 -3.66 2.05 -6.81
N ARG A 151 -2.76 2.97 -6.42
CA ARG A 151 -1.50 2.63 -5.76
C ARG A 151 -1.72 1.90 -4.43
N TYR A 152 -2.67 2.37 -3.62
CA TYR A 152 -3.01 1.70 -2.37
C TYR A 152 -3.49 0.26 -2.62
N ILE A 153 -4.44 0.08 -3.53
CA ILE A 153 -4.95 -1.25 -3.93
C ILE A 153 -3.82 -2.14 -4.46
N TYR A 154 -2.96 -1.60 -5.34
CA TYR A 154 -1.83 -2.33 -5.93
C TYR A 154 -0.91 -2.94 -4.87
N THR A 155 -0.63 -2.21 -3.79
CA THR A 155 0.24 -2.69 -2.70
C THR A 155 -0.35 -3.86 -1.90
N LYS A 156 -1.65 -4.10 -2.02
CA LYS A 156 -2.36 -5.18 -1.31
C LYS A 156 -2.44 -6.47 -2.12
N ILE A 157 -2.33 -6.40 -3.46
CA ILE A 157 -2.40 -7.55 -4.37
C ILE A 157 -1.03 -7.99 -4.92
N HIS A 158 0.01 -7.16 -4.79
CA HIS A 158 1.38 -7.46 -5.22
C HIS A 158 2.33 -7.52 -4.04
N HIS A 159 3.41 -8.28 -4.17
CA HIS A 159 4.50 -8.30 -3.19
C HIS A 159 5.31 -7.00 -3.25
N GLY A 160 4.78 -5.95 -2.59
CA GLY A 160 5.34 -4.59 -2.67
C GLY A 160 5.06 -3.90 -4.01
N LEU A 161 5.57 -2.68 -4.18
CA LEU A 161 5.30 -1.84 -5.36
C LEU A 161 5.94 -2.34 -6.67
N TYR A 162 6.85 -3.32 -6.61
CA TYR A 162 7.64 -3.79 -7.75
C TYR A 162 7.79 -5.33 -7.83
N GLY A 163 7.09 -6.08 -6.96
CA GLY A 163 7.11 -7.54 -6.97
C GLY A 163 6.10 -8.15 -7.93
N SER A 164 6.13 -9.48 -8.06
CA SER A 164 5.12 -10.25 -8.78
C SER A 164 3.74 -10.13 -8.12
N LYS A 165 2.69 -10.40 -8.91
CA LYS A 165 1.32 -10.54 -8.40
C LYS A 165 1.33 -11.68 -7.38
N ALA A 166 0.84 -11.43 -6.16
CA ALA A 166 0.70 -12.48 -5.17
C ALA A 166 -0.39 -13.45 -5.65
N THR A 167 -0.21 -14.73 -5.39
CA THR A 167 -1.27 -15.73 -5.65
C THR A 167 -1.95 -16.14 -4.35
N LEU A 168 -3.23 -16.48 -4.42
CA LEU A 168 -3.96 -16.95 -3.24
C LEU A 168 -3.30 -18.22 -2.67
N ASP A 169 -2.88 -19.12 -3.54
CA ASP A 169 -2.21 -20.37 -3.17
C ASP A 169 -0.88 -20.11 -2.43
N GLU A 170 -0.07 -19.17 -2.94
CA GLU A 170 1.15 -18.71 -2.25
C GLU A 170 0.82 -18.08 -0.89
N LEU A 171 -0.20 -17.22 -0.79
CA LEU A 171 -0.57 -16.60 0.48
C LEU A 171 -1.08 -17.60 1.53
N VAL A 172 -1.82 -18.63 1.10
CA VAL A 172 -2.26 -19.74 1.96
C VAL A 172 -1.05 -20.54 2.43
N SER A 173 -0.14 -20.91 1.52
CA SER A 173 1.08 -21.66 1.88
C SER A 173 1.95 -20.88 2.89
N HIS A 174 2.08 -19.56 2.72
CA HIS A 174 2.79 -18.71 3.68
C HIS A 174 2.12 -18.69 5.06
N SER A 175 0.78 -18.71 5.08
CA SER A 175 0.01 -18.73 6.32
C SER A 175 0.24 -20.02 7.11
N GLU A 176 0.17 -21.18 6.43
CA GLU A 176 0.42 -22.50 7.03
C GLU A 176 1.86 -22.66 7.54
N LEU A 177 2.85 -22.12 6.81
CA LEU A 177 4.25 -22.16 7.25
C LEU A 177 4.48 -21.29 8.49
N LEU A 178 3.86 -20.10 8.54
CA LEU A 178 3.91 -19.22 9.71
C LEU A 178 3.17 -19.85 10.91
N GLU A 179 2.06 -20.55 10.66
CA GLU A 179 1.34 -21.31 11.68
C GLU A 179 2.25 -22.38 12.29
N LYS A 180 2.84 -23.26 11.47
CA LYS A 180 3.75 -24.32 11.92
C LYS A 180 4.92 -23.76 12.75
N SER A 181 5.53 -22.67 12.28
CA SER A 181 6.62 -22.00 13.00
C SER A 181 6.17 -21.40 14.35
N LEU A 182 4.95 -20.87 14.41
CA LEU A 182 4.39 -20.34 15.64
C LEU A 182 4.07 -21.48 16.63
N THR A 183 3.44 -22.55 16.16
CA THR A 183 3.14 -23.75 16.96
C THR A 183 4.39 -24.34 17.57
N SER A 184 5.46 -24.52 16.78
CA SER A 184 6.73 -25.08 17.29
C SER A 184 7.38 -24.21 18.37
N MET A 185 7.24 -22.88 18.29
CA MET A 185 7.76 -21.98 19.32
C MET A 185 6.89 -21.97 20.58
N LEU A 186 5.57 -21.98 20.42
CA LEU A 186 4.64 -22.00 21.55
C LEU A 186 4.68 -23.33 22.30
N SER A 187 4.87 -24.46 21.59
CA SER A 187 5.04 -25.77 22.24
C SER A 187 6.34 -25.88 23.04
N ALA A 188 7.39 -25.15 22.64
CA ALA A 188 8.64 -25.09 23.38
C ALA A 188 8.58 -24.18 24.62
N GLN A 189 7.51 -23.39 24.79
CA GLN A 189 7.34 -22.47 25.91
C GLN A 189 6.10 -22.83 26.74
N ALA A 190 6.34 -23.40 27.92
CA ALA A 190 5.31 -23.69 28.91
C ALA A 190 4.52 -22.42 29.26
N GLY A 191 3.19 -22.45 29.08
CA GLY A 191 2.28 -21.36 29.43
C GLY A 191 1.63 -20.61 28.26
N CYS A 192 1.95 -20.94 27.01
CA CYS A 192 1.36 -20.28 25.83
C CYS A 192 0.29 -21.09 25.07
N THR A 193 -0.14 -22.25 25.62
CA THR A 193 -1.12 -23.15 24.97
C THR A 193 -2.51 -22.55 24.77
N THR A 194 -2.90 -21.53 25.55
CA THR A 194 -4.20 -20.85 25.45
C THR A 194 -4.33 -19.93 24.22
N VAL A 195 -3.24 -19.73 23.47
CA VAL A 195 -3.18 -18.78 22.35
C VAL A 195 -3.70 -19.38 21.04
N MET A 196 -3.44 -20.67 20.77
CA MET A 196 -3.81 -21.30 19.48
C MET A 196 -5.32 -21.37 19.20
N PRO A 197 -6.19 -21.71 20.18
CA PRO A 197 -7.64 -21.74 19.93
C PRO A 197 -8.21 -20.38 19.49
N GLN A 198 -7.61 -19.27 19.95
CA GLN A 198 -8.03 -17.92 19.57
C GLN A 198 -7.63 -17.57 18.12
N ILE A 199 -6.48 -18.06 17.68
CA ILE A 199 -5.98 -17.89 16.31
C ILE A 199 -6.81 -18.72 15.33
N GLU A 200 -7.08 -19.98 15.68
CA GLU A 200 -7.93 -20.87 14.86
C GLU A 200 -9.34 -20.31 14.71
N ALA A 201 -9.95 -19.82 15.80
CA ALA A 201 -11.26 -19.16 15.75
C ALA A 201 -11.25 -17.91 14.85
N PHE A 202 -10.16 -17.13 14.89
CA PHE A 202 -9.98 -15.97 14.01
C PHE A 202 -9.84 -16.39 12.54
N GLN A 203 -9.04 -17.42 12.24
CA GLN A 203 -8.86 -17.95 10.89
C GLN A 203 -10.18 -18.45 10.29
N GLN A 204 -10.94 -19.26 11.04
CA GLN A 204 -12.25 -19.74 10.59
C GLN A 204 -13.22 -18.58 10.29
N GLN A 205 -13.20 -17.52 11.12
CA GLN A 205 -14.03 -16.35 10.88
C GLN A 205 -13.56 -15.53 9.68
N ALA A 206 -12.24 -15.38 9.49
CA ALA A 206 -11.64 -14.65 8.38
C ALA A 206 -11.88 -15.33 7.03
N MET A 207 -11.90 -16.67 6.98
CA MET A 207 -12.11 -17.44 5.76
C MET A 207 -13.58 -17.56 5.32
N LYS A 208 -14.55 -17.21 6.17
CA LYS A 208 -15.97 -17.20 5.76
C LYS A 208 -16.15 -16.29 4.56
N ARG A 209 -16.84 -16.73 3.50
CA ARG A 209 -17.10 -15.89 2.32
C ARG A 209 -18.02 -14.72 2.68
N SER A 210 -17.76 -13.52 2.13
CA SER A 210 -18.67 -12.37 2.28
C SER A 210 -19.71 -12.42 1.16
N ALA A 211 -20.98 -12.23 1.52
CA ALA A 211 -22.03 -11.86 0.59
C ALA A 211 -22.07 -10.32 0.50
N GLY A 212 -21.94 -9.74 -0.69
CA GLY A 212 -22.09 -8.29 -0.93
C GLY A 212 -20.83 -7.41 -0.75
N PHE A 213 -20.73 -6.36 -1.56
CA PHE A 213 -19.59 -5.43 -1.59
C PHE A 213 -19.45 -4.60 -0.30
N PHE A 214 -20.53 -3.99 0.18
CA PHE A 214 -20.52 -3.18 1.42
C PHE A 214 -20.18 -4.02 2.66
N ILE A 215 -20.69 -5.26 2.72
CA ILE A 215 -20.38 -6.21 3.79
C ILE A 215 -18.88 -6.59 3.75
N SER A 216 -18.31 -6.76 2.56
CA SER A 216 -16.86 -6.97 2.40
C SER A 216 -16.05 -5.77 2.90
N LEU A 217 -16.50 -4.53 2.63
CA LEU A 217 -15.83 -3.31 3.09
C LEU A 217 -15.89 -3.15 4.62
N LEU A 218 -17.07 -3.33 5.23
CA LEU A 218 -17.21 -3.32 6.69
C LEU A 218 -16.37 -4.43 7.33
N ARG A 219 -16.29 -5.60 6.68
CA ARG A 219 -15.46 -6.70 7.14
C ARG A 219 -13.97 -6.39 7.08
N LEU A 220 -13.48 -5.62 6.09
CA LEU A 220 -12.08 -5.15 6.10
C LEU A 220 -11.75 -4.35 7.35
N VAL A 221 -12.62 -3.40 7.69
CA VAL A 221 -12.45 -2.57 8.88
C VAL A 221 -12.51 -3.44 10.13
N TYR A 222 -13.49 -4.35 10.22
CA TYR A 222 -13.66 -5.28 11.33
C TYR A 222 -12.48 -6.24 11.51
N LEU A 223 -11.97 -6.85 10.43
CA LEU A 223 -10.81 -7.74 10.48
C LEU A 223 -9.56 -6.96 10.89
N GLY A 224 -9.36 -5.74 10.38
CA GLY A 224 -8.25 -4.88 10.78
C GLY A 224 -8.27 -4.55 12.27
N THR A 225 -9.41 -4.10 12.80
CA THR A 225 -9.53 -3.77 14.23
C THR A 225 -9.43 -5.01 15.11
N ARG A 226 -10.06 -6.13 14.72
CA ARG A 226 -10.00 -7.39 15.48
C ARG A 226 -8.59 -7.98 15.51
N THR A 227 -7.85 -7.91 14.40
CA THR A 227 -6.43 -8.32 14.36
C THR A 227 -5.59 -7.51 15.34
N TRP A 228 -5.80 -6.19 15.37
CA TRP A 228 -5.10 -5.30 16.29
C TRP A 228 -5.47 -5.58 17.76
N PHE A 229 -6.75 -5.76 18.06
CA PHE A 229 -7.22 -6.12 19.40
C PHE A 229 -6.70 -7.49 19.87
N LEU A 230 -6.69 -8.50 19.00
CA LEU A 230 -6.11 -9.81 19.29
C LEU A 230 -4.60 -9.72 19.53
N TYR A 231 -3.90 -8.95 18.70
CA TYR A 231 -2.47 -8.71 18.91
C TYR A 231 -2.21 -8.04 20.27
N LEU A 232 -3.01 -7.02 20.64
CA LEU A 232 -2.86 -6.31 21.91
C LEU A 232 -3.22 -7.18 23.12
N SER A 233 -4.31 -7.94 23.03
CA SER A 233 -4.75 -8.83 24.12
C SER A 233 -3.73 -9.95 24.37
N LEU A 234 -3.18 -10.54 23.30
CA LEU A 234 -2.12 -11.54 23.41
C LEU A 234 -0.81 -10.92 23.91
N TRP A 235 -0.46 -9.72 23.47
CA TRP A 235 0.70 -8.99 23.98
C TRP A 235 0.62 -8.72 25.48
N LEU A 236 -0.55 -8.34 25.99
CA LEU A 236 -0.82 -8.09 27.40
C LEU A 236 -0.83 -9.38 28.24
N ARG A 237 -1.28 -10.50 27.66
CA ARG A 237 -1.36 -11.80 28.34
C ARG A 237 -0.07 -12.61 28.31
N MET A 238 0.97 -12.13 27.61
CA MET A 238 2.27 -12.81 27.59
C MET A 238 2.88 -12.85 29.00
N PRO A 239 3.36 -14.01 29.47
CA PRO A 239 3.98 -14.14 30.79
C PRO A 239 5.14 -13.15 30.93
N ARG A 240 5.14 -12.38 32.03
CA ARG A 240 6.27 -11.46 32.35
C ARG A 240 7.55 -12.21 32.72
N SER A 241 7.44 -13.51 33.02
CA SER A 241 8.56 -14.41 33.29
C SER A 241 9.41 -14.74 32.06
N LEU A 242 8.91 -14.47 30.84
CA LEU A 242 9.69 -14.71 29.61
C LEU A 242 10.77 -13.63 29.42
N PRO A 243 11.99 -14.02 29.01
CA PRO A 243 13.02 -13.07 28.60
C PRO A 243 12.51 -12.12 27.51
N PHE A 244 12.94 -10.86 27.56
CA PHE A 244 12.51 -9.83 26.60
C PHE A 244 12.73 -10.24 25.14
N GLN A 245 13.86 -10.91 24.84
CA GLN A 245 14.20 -11.38 23.50
C GLN A 245 13.21 -12.43 22.99
N THR A 246 12.90 -13.42 23.83
CA THR A 246 11.94 -14.49 23.54
C THR A 246 10.53 -13.93 23.34
N ARG A 247 10.09 -13.04 24.26
CA ARG A 247 8.78 -12.38 24.14
C ARG A 247 8.67 -11.60 22.83
N ARG A 248 9.71 -10.83 22.48
CA ARG A 248 9.76 -10.07 21.23
C ARG A 248 9.69 -10.96 19.99
N LEU A 249 10.36 -12.12 20.01
CA LEU A 249 10.35 -13.07 18.90
C LEU A 249 8.96 -13.69 18.70
N VAL A 250 8.33 -14.18 19.78
CA VAL A 250 6.97 -14.76 19.72
C VAL A 250 5.96 -13.74 19.18
N ILE A 251 6.03 -12.49 19.64
CA ILE A 251 5.16 -11.40 19.17
C ILE A 251 5.35 -11.14 17.66
N GLN A 252 6.59 -11.21 17.16
CA GLN A 252 6.86 -11.02 15.73
C GLN A 252 6.24 -12.12 14.87
N HIS A 253 6.38 -13.38 15.29
CA HIS A 253 5.77 -14.50 14.56
C HIS A 253 4.25 -14.47 14.63
N LEU A 254 3.68 -14.17 15.80
CA LEU A 254 2.24 -14.00 15.98
C LEU A 254 1.69 -12.90 15.06
N GLY A 255 2.33 -11.73 15.04
CA GLY A 255 1.95 -10.62 14.16
C GLY A 255 2.04 -10.98 12.67
N ALA A 256 3.11 -11.69 12.28
CA ALA A 256 3.28 -12.15 10.90
C ALA A 256 2.19 -13.15 10.49
N HIS A 257 1.86 -14.11 11.36
CA HIS A 257 0.82 -15.11 11.09
C HIS A 257 -0.58 -14.47 11.00
N LEU A 258 -0.95 -13.61 11.94
CA LEU A 258 -2.23 -12.89 11.89
C LEU A 258 -2.36 -12.00 10.64
N GLU A 259 -1.28 -11.31 10.25
CA GLU A 259 -1.24 -10.53 9.01
C GLU A 259 -1.37 -11.42 7.76
N SER A 260 -0.79 -12.62 7.77
CA SER A 260 -0.91 -13.57 6.67
C SER A 260 -2.36 -14.04 6.47
N ILE A 261 -3.06 -14.40 7.56
CA ILE A 261 -4.48 -14.78 7.55
C ILE A 261 -5.32 -13.62 7.00
N ARG A 262 -5.07 -12.40 7.49
CA ARG A 262 -5.75 -11.20 7.00
C ARG A 262 -5.52 -11.02 5.49
N ARG A 263 -4.29 -11.13 5.01
CA ARG A 263 -4.00 -11.00 3.57
C ARG A 263 -4.73 -12.05 2.73
N VAL A 264 -4.80 -13.30 3.18
CA VAL A 264 -5.57 -14.35 2.49
C VAL A 264 -7.05 -13.97 2.39
N ALA A 265 -7.65 -13.55 3.51
CA ALA A 265 -9.07 -13.19 3.57
C ALA A 265 -9.42 -11.95 2.71
N GLU A 266 -8.52 -10.97 2.65
CA GLU A 266 -8.74 -9.71 1.95
C GLU A 266 -8.35 -9.77 0.46
N PHE A 267 -7.54 -10.74 0.03
CA PHE A 267 -6.94 -10.79 -1.30
C PHE A 267 -7.97 -10.73 -2.44
N GLN A 268 -8.99 -11.60 -2.39
CA GLN A 268 -10.02 -11.64 -3.44
C GLN A 268 -10.81 -10.33 -3.53
N PHE A 269 -11.03 -9.65 -2.40
CA PHE A 269 -11.70 -8.36 -2.39
C PHE A 269 -10.85 -7.28 -3.05
N TYR A 270 -9.56 -7.18 -2.69
CA TYR A 270 -8.66 -6.22 -3.33
C TYR A 270 -8.43 -6.52 -4.81
N GLU A 271 -8.44 -7.78 -5.24
CA GLU A 271 -8.38 -8.13 -6.66
C GLU A 271 -9.59 -7.63 -7.43
N ARG A 272 -10.82 -7.83 -6.90
CA ARG A 272 -12.04 -7.27 -7.50
C ARG A 272 -12.01 -5.75 -7.53
N LEU A 273 -11.57 -5.12 -6.44
CA LEU A 273 -11.45 -3.67 -6.34
C LEU A 273 -10.43 -3.12 -7.35
N PHE A 274 -9.33 -3.84 -7.58
CA PHE A 274 -8.34 -3.50 -8.60
C PHE A 274 -8.93 -3.57 -10.01
N SER A 275 -9.74 -4.59 -10.30
CA SER A 275 -10.45 -4.68 -11.58
C SER A 275 -11.41 -3.50 -11.78
N LEU A 276 -12.24 -3.20 -10.78
CA LEU A 276 -13.16 -2.06 -10.81
C LEU A 276 -12.42 -0.73 -10.95
N TRP A 277 -11.30 -0.57 -10.24
CA TRP A 277 -10.46 0.60 -10.34
C TRP A 277 -9.91 0.80 -11.75
N HIS A 278 -9.45 -0.24 -12.45
CA HIS A 278 -9.02 -0.09 -13.85
C HIS A 278 -10.13 0.39 -14.77
N VAL A 279 -11.33 -0.16 -14.61
CA VAL A 279 -12.51 0.20 -15.42
C VAL A 279 -12.89 1.66 -15.21
N LEU A 280 -12.73 2.20 -13.98
CA LEU A 280 -13.02 3.59 -13.66
C LEU A 280 -11.86 4.54 -14.01
N HIS A 281 -10.61 4.13 -13.78
CA HIS A 281 -9.44 4.98 -13.96
C HIS A 281 -9.17 5.27 -15.44
N LEU A 282 -9.40 4.28 -16.33
CA LEU A 282 -9.20 4.44 -17.77
C LEU A 282 -10.06 5.55 -18.40
N PRO A 283 -11.40 5.62 -18.22
CA PRO A 283 -12.21 6.70 -18.77
C PRO A 283 -11.90 8.07 -18.16
N LEU A 284 -11.59 8.14 -16.85
CA LEU A 284 -11.11 9.39 -16.23
C LEU A 284 -9.83 9.88 -16.90
N PHE A 285 -8.90 8.97 -17.20
CA PHE A 285 -7.67 9.28 -17.90
C PHE A 285 -7.93 9.78 -19.33
N LEU A 286 -8.87 9.18 -20.07
CA LEU A 286 -9.26 9.67 -21.39
C LEU A 286 -9.87 11.08 -21.34
N MET A 287 -10.73 11.34 -20.35
CA MET A 287 -11.30 12.67 -20.11
C MET A 287 -10.20 13.71 -19.83
N LEU A 288 -9.21 13.36 -19.02
CA LEU A 288 -8.05 14.20 -18.75
C LEU A 288 -7.27 14.54 -20.03
N ILE A 289 -6.99 13.56 -20.89
CA ILE A 289 -6.29 13.81 -22.16
C ILE A 289 -7.09 14.80 -23.02
N PHE A 290 -8.38 14.53 -23.21
CA PHE A 290 -9.24 15.38 -24.04
C PHE A 290 -9.31 16.81 -23.48
N SER A 291 -9.60 16.94 -22.18
CA SER A 291 -9.67 18.25 -21.52
C SER A 291 -8.34 18.99 -21.53
N GLY A 292 -7.21 18.30 -21.38
CA GLY A 292 -5.88 18.91 -21.45
C GLY A 292 -5.54 19.44 -22.85
N ILE A 293 -5.86 18.69 -23.89
CA ILE A 293 -5.67 19.13 -25.29
C ILE A 293 -6.54 20.36 -25.58
N VAL A 294 -7.83 20.30 -25.25
CA VAL A 294 -8.75 21.43 -25.43
C VAL A 294 -8.28 22.64 -24.62
N HIS A 295 -7.76 22.42 -23.42
CA HIS A 295 -7.22 23.49 -22.58
C HIS A 295 -6.08 24.24 -23.26
N VAL A 296 -5.07 23.51 -23.74
CA VAL A 296 -3.91 24.10 -24.41
C VAL A 296 -4.32 24.81 -25.69
N ILE A 297 -5.16 24.18 -26.53
CA ILE A 297 -5.59 24.76 -27.81
C ILE A 297 -6.35 26.07 -27.56
N ALA A 298 -7.34 26.06 -26.67
CA ALA A 298 -8.19 27.22 -26.44
C ALA A 298 -7.41 28.42 -25.88
N VAL A 299 -6.40 28.19 -25.03
CA VAL A 299 -5.56 29.27 -24.48
C VAL A 299 -4.57 29.85 -25.51
N HIS A 300 -4.25 29.12 -26.58
CA HIS A 300 -3.37 29.64 -27.65
C HIS A 300 -4.15 30.22 -28.85
N MET A 301 -5.44 29.91 -28.97
CA MET A 301 -6.31 30.43 -30.04
C MET A 301 -7.03 31.73 -29.67
N TYR A 302 -7.25 31.97 -28.38
CA TYR A 302 -7.96 33.13 -27.83
C TYR A 302 -7.12 33.81 -26.77
#